data_AF-C6SIN3-F1
#
_entry.id   AF-C6SIN3-F1
#
_cell.length_a   1.000
_cell.length_b   1.000
_cell.length_c   1.000
_cell.angle_alpha   90.00
_cell.angle_beta   90.00
_cell.angle_gamma   90.00
#
_symmetry.space_group_name_H-M   'P 1'
#
loop_
_entity.id
_entity.type
_entity.pdbx_description
1 polymer ?
#
loop_
_entity_poly.entity_id
_entity_poly.type
_entity_poly.pdbx_seq_one_letter_code
_entity_poly.pdbx_strand_id
1 'polypeptide(L)'
;MDFTLQKSVELGVTAIQPVISERCIVRLDGERAAKRLARWQEIVISACEQSGRNTVPPVLPIIGYREALDKMPSESTKLIMSINRARKLGDIRHPSGAIVFMVGPEGGWTEQEEQQAFEAGFQAVTLGKRILRTETAPLAAIAAMQTLWGDFA
;
A
#
# COMPACT_ATOMS: atom_id res chain seq x y z
N MET A 1 -2.13 2.29 -11.38
CA MET A 1 -1.96 3.27 -10.28
C MET A 1 -3.22 4.09 -10.03
N ASP A 2 -3.75 4.82 -11.01
CA ASP A 2 -4.93 5.69 -10.82
C ASP A 2 -6.14 4.97 -10.20
N PHE A 3 -6.48 3.80 -10.73
CA PHE A 3 -7.56 2.96 -10.18
C PHE A 3 -7.27 2.52 -8.74
N THR A 4 -6.03 2.12 -8.44
CA THR A 4 -5.60 1.77 -7.09
C THR A 4 -5.77 2.93 -6.12
N LEU A 5 -5.35 4.14 -6.52
CA LEU A 5 -5.50 5.36 -5.71
C LEU A 5 -6.98 5.63 -5.44
N GLN A 6 -7.78 5.81 -6.50
CA GLN A 6 -9.20 6.13 -6.39
C GLN A 6 -9.94 5.12 -5.50
N LYS A 7 -9.78 3.82 -5.76
CA LYS A 7 -10.50 2.78 -5.03
C LYS A 7 -9.95 2.53 -3.63
N SER A 8 -8.66 2.76 -3.38
CA SER A 8 -8.14 2.72 -2.01
C SER A 8 -8.74 3.80 -1.12
N VAL A 9 -9.04 4.99 -1.70
CA VAL A 9 -9.71 6.08 -0.99
C VAL A 9 -11.16 5.73 -0.70
N GLU A 10 -11.89 5.19 -1.67
CA GLU A 10 -13.27 4.72 -1.44
C GLU A 10 -13.33 3.62 -0.36
N LEU A 11 -12.29 2.76 -0.28
CA LEU A 11 -12.15 1.73 0.74
C LEU A 11 -11.57 2.22 2.08
N GLY A 12 -11.42 3.53 2.27
CA GLY A 12 -11.09 4.10 3.58
C GLY A 12 -9.59 4.19 3.92
N VAL A 13 -8.67 4.09 2.96
CA VAL A 13 -7.23 4.28 3.26
C VAL A 13 -6.97 5.67 3.87
N THR A 14 -6.03 5.77 4.82
CA THR A 14 -5.76 6.99 5.58
C THR A 14 -4.57 7.80 5.06
N ALA A 15 -3.62 7.16 4.38
CA ALA A 15 -2.49 7.80 3.70
C ALA A 15 -1.95 6.90 2.58
N ILE A 16 -1.31 7.49 1.58
CA ILE A 16 -0.70 6.75 0.47
C ILE A 16 0.74 7.21 0.32
N GLN A 17 1.69 6.28 0.41
CA GLN A 17 3.12 6.52 0.17
C GLN A 17 3.53 5.90 -1.17
N PRO A 18 3.67 6.68 -2.24
CA PRO A 18 4.26 6.20 -3.49
C PRO A 18 5.75 5.88 -3.26
N VAL A 19 6.19 4.73 -3.75
CA VAL A 19 7.55 4.23 -3.55
C VAL A 19 8.14 3.81 -4.89
N ILE A 20 9.42 4.14 -5.10
CA ILE A 20 10.19 3.62 -6.23
C ILE A 20 10.92 2.36 -5.77
N SER A 21 10.47 1.21 -6.28
CA SER A 21 11.11 -0.11 -6.13
C SER A 21 11.91 -0.47 -7.38
N GLU A 22 12.74 -1.51 -7.29
CA GLU A 22 13.66 -1.89 -8.37
C GLU A 22 12.95 -2.24 -9.69
N ARG A 23 11.81 -2.91 -9.61
CA ARG A 23 11.03 -3.32 -10.79
C ARG A 23 9.95 -2.32 -11.22
N CYS A 24 10.03 -1.07 -10.76
CA CYS A 24 9.17 0.00 -11.28
C CYS A 24 9.59 0.37 -12.71
N ILE A 25 8.66 0.23 -13.65
CA ILE A 25 8.90 0.59 -15.06
C ILE A 25 8.87 2.12 -15.26
N VAL A 26 8.18 2.84 -14.38
CA VAL A 26 8.03 4.29 -14.47
C VAL A 26 9.22 4.99 -13.83
N ARG A 27 10.07 5.61 -14.65
CA ARG A 27 11.09 6.55 -14.17
C ARG A 27 10.44 7.89 -13.83
N LEU A 28 10.70 8.38 -12.63
CA LEU A 28 10.15 9.62 -12.10
C LEU A 28 11.32 10.58 -11.83
N ASP A 29 11.58 11.48 -12.77
CA ASP A 29 12.66 12.46 -12.72
C ASP A 29 12.10 13.90 -12.63
N GLY A 30 12.65 14.68 -11.70
CA GLY A 30 12.40 16.13 -11.58
C GLY A 30 10.91 16.52 -11.63
N GLU A 31 10.58 17.45 -12.54
CA GLU A 31 9.22 17.97 -12.70
C GLU A 31 8.14 16.91 -12.97
N ARG A 32 8.49 15.79 -13.61
CA ARG A 32 7.51 14.74 -13.92
C ARG A 32 6.99 14.06 -12.66
N ALA A 33 7.85 13.89 -11.66
CA ALA A 33 7.46 13.35 -10.36
C ALA A 33 6.48 14.29 -9.65
N ALA A 34 6.76 15.60 -9.65
CA ALA A 34 5.89 16.61 -9.05
C ALA A 34 4.51 16.71 -9.74
N LYS A 35 4.49 16.77 -11.08
CA LYS A 35 3.24 16.80 -11.86
C LYS A 35 2.38 15.54 -11.63
N ARG A 36 3.02 14.38 -11.52
CA ARG A 36 2.34 13.12 -11.25
C ARG A 36 1.81 13.05 -9.82
N LEU A 37 2.57 13.53 -8.84
CA LEU A 37 2.13 13.61 -7.45
C LEU A 37 0.91 14.52 -7.31
N ALA A 38 0.93 15.70 -7.95
CA ALA A 38 -0.20 16.62 -7.97
C ALA A 38 -1.47 15.97 -8.56
N ARG A 39 -1.34 15.32 -9.73
CA ARG A 39 -2.44 14.56 -10.34
C ARG A 39 -2.96 13.45 -9.42
N TRP A 40 -2.09 12.73 -8.74
CA TRP A 40 -2.51 11.68 -7.81
C TRP A 40 -3.28 12.25 -6.62
N GLN A 41 -2.87 13.40 -6.10
CA GLN A 41 -3.60 14.09 -5.06
C GLN A 41 -4.98 14.56 -5.55
N GLU A 42 -5.09 15.06 -6.79
CA GLU A 42 -6.39 15.40 -7.41
C GLU A 42 -7.32 14.19 -7.51
N ILE A 43 -6.83 13.03 -7.96
CA ILE A 43 -7.62 11.79 -8.01
C ILE A 43 -8.14 11.42 -6.61
N VAL A 44 -7.30 11.57 -5.59
CA VAL A 44 -7.67 11.29 -4.19
C VAL A 44 -8.72 12.27 -3.69
N ILE A 45 -8.59 13.57 -4.00
CA ILE A 45 -9.60 14.59 -3.65
C ILE A 45 -10.95 14.25 -4.29
N SER A 46 -10.99 14.00 -5.60
CA SER A 46 -12.23 13.65 -6.30
C SER A 46 -12.85 12.35 -5.79
N ALA A 47 -12.04 11.37 -5.39
CA ALA A 47 -12.54 10.14 -4.77
C ALA A 47 -13.16 10.42 -3.39
N CYS A 48 -12.59 11.32 -2.58
CA CYS A 48 -13.20 11.75 -1.32
C CYS A 48 -14.54 12.46 -1.55
N GLU A 49 -14.61 13.38 -2.51
CA GLU A 49 -15.84 14.08 -2.89
C GLU A 49 -16.95 13.09 -3.29
N GLN A 50 -16.63 12.09 -4.11
CA GLN A 50 -17.60 11.09 -4.57
C GLN A 50 -18.03 10.13 -3.46
N SER A 51 -17.12 9.73 -2.58
CA SER A 51 -17.38 8.76 -1.50
C SER A 51 -17.92 9.40 -0.21
N GLY A 52 -18.02 10.72 -0.14
CA GLY A 52 -18.52 11.44 1.03
C GLY A 52 -17.52 11.50 2.19
N ARG A 53 -16.22 11.34 1.93
CA ARG A 53 -15.17 11.44 2.96
C ARG A 53 -14.80 12.90 3.22
N ASN A 54 -14.99 13.35 4.45
CA ASN A 54 -14.58 14.70 4.91
C ASN A 54 -13.10 14.81 5.31
N THR A 55 -12.33 13.73 5.17
CA THR A 55 -10.89 13.70 5.45
C THR A 55 -10.17 13.16 4.23
N VAL A 56 -9.39 14.02 3.58
CA VAL A 56 -8.62 13.69 2.39
C VAL A 56 -7.31 13.02 2.80
N PRO A 57 -7.06 11.75 2.42
CA PRO A 57 -5.78 11.11 2.74
C PRO A 57 -4.66 11.77 1.92
N PRO A 58 -3.49 12.04 2.52
CA PRO A 58 -2.37 12.60 1.79
C PRO A 58 -1.75 11.56 0.86
N VAL A 59 -1.38 12.00 -0.34
CA VAL A 59 -0.41 11.30 -1.19
C VAL A 59 0.96 11.89 -0.87
N LEU A 60 1.80 11.12 -0.17
CA LEU A 60 3.10 11.58 0.31
C LEU A 60 4.12 11.76 -0.82
N PRO A 61 5.20 12.53 -0.62
CA PRO A 61 6.27 12.66 -1.60
C PRO A 61 6.84 11.30 -2.01
N ILE A 62 7.13 11.14 -3.30
CA ILE A 62 7.72 9.90 -3.83
C ILE A 62 9.11 9.71 -3.22
N ILE A 63 9.36 8.56 -2.61
CA ILE A 63 10.66 8.19 -2.02
C ILE A 63 11.12 6.82 -2.51
N GLY A 64 12.39 6.50 -2.28
CA GLY A 64 12.93 5.17 -2.58
C GLY A 64 12.41 4.10 -1.62
N TYR A 65 12.39 2.84 -2.06
CA TYR A 65 11.97 1.69 -1.25
C TYR A 65 12.63 1.62 0.11
N ARG A 66 13.96 1.73 0.14
CA ARG A 66 14.74 1.65 1.37
C ARG A 66 14.40 2.78 2.34
N GLU A 67 14.30 4.01 1.83
CA GLU A 67 13.91 5.17 2.63
C GLU A 67 12.49 5.01 3.20
N ALA A 68 11.58 4.39 2.45
CA ALA A 68 10.24 4.10 2.93
C ALA A 68 10.26 3.13 4.11
N LEU A 69 11.09 2.08 4.07
CA LEU A 69 11.22 1.14 5.20
C LEU A 69 11.70 1.82 6.48
N ASP A 70 12.66 2.74 6.35
CA ASP A 70 13.28 3.45 7.49
C ASP A 70 12.32 4.46 8.16
N LYS A 71 11.35 4.99 7.41
CA LYS A 71 10.40 6.01 7.90
C LYS A 71 9.15 5.46 8.57
N MET A 72 8.97 4.13 8.60
CA MET A 72 7.74 3.55 9.14
C MET A 72 7.68 3.61 10.67
N PRO A 73 6.53 3.97 11.27
CA PRO A 73 6.37 3.97 12.72
C PRO A 73 6.69 2.59 13.33
N SER A 74 7.47 2.57 14.41
CA SER A 74 7.88 1.33 15.08
C SER A 74 6.70 0.52 15.61
N GLU A 75 5.68 1.19 16.14
CA GLU A 75 4.49 0.58 16.77
C GLU A 75 3.36 0.23 15.77
N SER A 76 3.68 0.08 14.49
CA SER A 76 2.70 -0.27 13.45
C SER A 76 2.68 -1.77 13.14
N THR A 77 1.52 -2.28 12.74
CA THR A 77 1.43 -3.61 12.12
C THR A 77 1.91 -3.49 10.68
N LYS A 78 3.08 -4.08 10.37
CA LYS A 78 3.74 -3.97 9.07
C LYS A 78 3.46 -5.19 8.22
N LEU A 79 2.78 -5.00 7.10
CA LEU A 79 2.33 -6.08 6.21
C LEU A 79 2.86 -5.85 4.79
N ILE A 80 3.36 -6.91 4.16
CA ILE A 80 3.79 -6.90 2.76
C ILE A 80 3.05 -7.98 1.98
N MET A 81 2.52 -7.64 0.81
CA MET A 81 2.02 -8.64 -0.12
C MET A 81 3.18 -9.40 -0.75
N SER A 82 3.37 -10.64 -0.30
CA SER A 82 4.34 -11.58 -0.85
C SER A 82 3.84 -13.01 -0.59
N ILE A 83 4.28 -13.96 -1.42
CA ILE A 83 4.06 -15.40 -1.20
C ILE A 83 5.15 -16.03 -0.33
N ASN A 84 6.32 -15.40 -0.24
CA ASN A 84 7.46 -15.91 0.50
C ASN A 84 7.28 -15.64 1.99
N ARG A 85 7.43 -16.67 2.84
CA ARG A 85 7.24 -16.59 4.30
C ARG A 85 5.85 -16.07 4.74
N ALA A 86 4.85 -16.27 3.88
CA ALA A 86 3.55 -15.63 4.06
C ALA A 86 2.62 -16.37 5.01
N ARG A 87 1.77 -15.60 5.70
CA ARG A 87 0.56 -16.09 6.40
C ARG A 87 -0.68 -15.63 5.64
N LYS A 88 -1.84 -16.22 5.91
CA LYS A 88 -3.10 -15.61 5.43
C LYS A 88 -3.35 -14.34 6.21
N LEU A 89 -3.91 -13.32 5.57
CA LEU A 89 -4.22 -12.06 6.25
C LEU A 89 -5.11 -12.27 7.50
N GLY A 90 -6.08 -13.17 7.46
CA GLY A 90 -6.93 -13.47 8.62
C GLY A 90 -6.24 -14.24 9.75
N ASP A 91 -5.06 -14.81 9.52
CA ASP A 91 -4.32 -15.62 10.51
C ASP A 91 -3.21 -14.79 11.21
N ILE A 92 -3.07 -13.50 10.89
CA ILE A 92 -2.10 -12.64 11.57
C ILE A 92 -2.60 -12.25 12.97
N ARG A 93 -1.67 -11.82 13.83
CA ARG A 93 -2.03 -11.23 15.12
C ARG A 93 -2.91 -10.00 14.89
N HIS A 94 -4.01 -9.90 15.65
CA HIS A 94 -4.88 -8.73 15.61
C HIS A 94 -4.04 -7.44 15.77
N PRO A 95 -4.14 -6.48 14.84
CA PRO A 95 -3.37 -5.24 14.91
C PRO A 95 -3.83 -4.42 16.12
N SER A 96 -2.89 -3.86 16.88
CA SER A 96 -3.18 -3.02 18.06
C SER A 96 -3.02 -1.52 17.77
N GLY A 97 -3.05 -1.12 16.50
CA GLY A 97 -2.81 0.26 16.06
C GLY A 97 -2.82 0.38 14.54
N ALA A 98 -2.07 1.35 14.02
CA ALA A 98 -1.98 1.61 12.58
C ALA A 98 -1.40 0.41 11.81
N ILE A 99 -1.92 0.19 10.61
CA ILE A 99 -1.41 -0.81 9.67
C ILE A 99 -0.62 -0.09 8.58
N VAL A 100 0.62 -0.52 8.38
CA VAL A 100 1.42 -0.17 7.19
C VAL A 100 1.32 -1.35 6.25
N PHE A 101 0.79 -1.12 5.06
CA PHE A 101 0.57 -2.17 4.07
C PHE A 101 1.30 -1.86 2.77
N MET A 102 2.15 -2.79 2.34
CA MET A 102 3.03 -2.62 1.19
C MET A 102 2.64 -3.57 0.05
N VAL A 103 2.56 -3.00 -1.15
CA VAL A 103 2.21 -3.72 -2.38
C VAL A 103 3.23 -3.41 -3.47
N GLY A 104 3.71 -4.45 -4.14
CA GLY A 104 4.75 -4.33 -5.16
C GLY A 104 4.21 -3.86 -6.50
N PRO A 105 5.10 -3.45 -7.42
CA PRO A 105 4.75 -3.11 -8.79
C PRO A 105 4.32 -4.36 -9.58
N GLU A 106 4.00 -4.18 -10.86
CA GLU A 106 3.65 -5.26 -11.80
C GLU A 106 4.73 -6.36 -11.85
N GLY A 107 6.01 -5.97 -11.75
CA GLY A 107 7.14 -6.89 -11.71
C GLY A 107 7.35 -7.60 -10.36
N GLY A 108 6.55 -7.28 -9.35
CA GLY A 108 6.70 -7.78 -7.97
C GLY A 108 7.99 -7.30 -7.31
N TRP A 109 8.30 -7.93 -6.17
CA TRP A 109 9.51 -7.66 -5.39
C TRP A 109 10.71 -8.46 -5.89
N THR A 110 11.90 -7.92 -5.71
CA THR A 110 13.12 -8.73 -5.75
C THR A 110 13.30 -9.49 -4.43
N GLU A 111 14.08 -10.58 -4.46
CA GLU A 111 14.42 -11.33 -3.24
C GLU A 111 15.10 -10.42 -2.19
N GLN A 112 15.93 -9.49 -2.66
CA GLN A 112 16.60 -8.52 -1.81
C GLN A 112 15.62 -7.53 -1.16
N GLU A 113 14.64 -7.02 -1.89
CA GLU A 113 13.59 -6.15 -1.34
C GLU A 113 12.76 -6.90 -0.30
N GLU A 114 12.35 -8.14 -0.57
CA GLU A 114 11.62 -8.95 0.42
C GLU A 114 12.43 -9.17 1.69
N GLN A 115 13.72 -9.49 1.56
CA GLN A 115 14.60 -9.67 2.71
C GLN A 115 14.76 -8.39 3.53
N GLN A 116 14.88 -7.23 2.88
CA GLN A 116 14.88 -5.92 3.56
C GLN A 116 13.57 -5.64 4.30
N ALA A 117 12.42 -5.97 3.71
CA ALA A 117 11.13 -5.86 4.40
C ALA A 117 11.07 -6.75 5.65
N PHE A 118 11.53 -8.00 5.55
CA PHE A 118 11.55 -8.93 6.68
C PHE A 118 12.44 -8.42 7.82
N GLU A 119 13.62 -7.88 7.49
CA GLU A 119 14.52 -7.26 8.46
C GLU A 119 13.92 -5.99 9.11
N ALA A 120 13.11 -5.23 8.36
CA ALA A 120 12.35 -4.09 8.86
C ALA A 120 11.08 -4.49 9.67
N GLY A 121 10.84 -5.80 9.84
CA GLY A 121 9.75 -6.35 10.64
C GLY A 121 8.42 -6.52 9.91
N PHE A 122 8.40 -6.54 8.57
CA PHE A 122 7.19 -6.81 7.81
C PHE A 122 6.82 -8.30 7.84
N GLN A 123 5.53 -8.59 8.07
CA GLN A 123 4.96 -9.92 7.87
C GLN A 123 4.40 -10.03 6.44
N ALA A 124 4.88 -11.03 5.69
CA ALA A 124 4.28 -11.35 4.40
C ALA A 124 2.85 -11.89 4.56
N VAL A 125 1.93 -11.42 3.74
CA VAL A 125 0.52 -11.84 3.75
C VAL A 125 0.02 -12.24 2.37
N THR A 126 -0.88 -13.22 2.34
CA THR A 126 -1.61 -13.68 1.16
C THR A 126 -3.12 -13.58 1.35
N LEU A 127 -3.84 -13.45 0.23
CA LEU A 127 -5.29 -13.35 0.16
C LEU A 127 -5.86 -14.53 -0.63
N GLY A 128 -6.10 -15.64 0.07
CA GLY A 128 -6.54 -16.88 -0.54
C GLY A 128 -5.42 -17.60 -1.30
N LYS A 129 -5.79 -18.55 -2.16
CA LYS A 129 -4.85 -19.48 -2.82
C LYS A 129 -4.23 -18.94 -4.11
N ARG A 130 -4.77 -17.87 -4.67
CA ARG A 130 -4.36 -17.33 -5.98
C ARG A 130 -3.55 -16.06 -5.77
N ILE A 131 -2.50 -15.90 -6.56
CA ILE A 131 -1.71 -14.67 -6.59
C ILE A 131 -2.54 -13.62 -7.35
N LEU A 132 -3.01 -12.61 -6.63
CA LEU A 132 -3.62 -11.43 -7.23
C LEU A 132 -2.53 -10.54 -7.82
N ARG A 133 -2.80 -9.93 -8.98
CA ARG A 133 -1.87 -9.03 -9.66
C ARG A 133 -2.29 -7.58 -9.49
N THR A 134 -1.30 -6.70 -9.69
CA THR A 134 -1.47 -5.27 -9.97
C THR A 134 -2.47 -4.58 -9.04
N GLU A 135 -3.51 -3.94 -9.57
CA GLU A 135 -4.50 -3.16 -8.84
C GLU A 135 -5.51 -3.99 -8.05
N THR A 136 -5.75 -5.26 -8.37
CA THR A 136 -6.74 -6.08 -7.63
C THR A 136 -6.22 -6.45 -6.24
N ALA A 137 -4.94 -6.81 -6.16
CA ALA A 137 -4.24 -7.17 -4.94
C ALA A 137 -4.44 -6.17 -3.78
N PRO A 138 -4.10 -4.87 -3.92
CA PRO A 138 -4.23 -3.89 -2.85
C PRO A 138 -5.69 -3.65 -2.46
N LEU A 139 -6.60 -3.60 -3.43
CA LEU A 139 -8.02 -3.30 -3.16
C LEU A 139 -8.70 -4.44 -2.40
N ALA A 140 -8.44 -5.68 -2.81
CA ALA A 140 -8.90 -6.85 -2.07
C ALA A 140 -8.33 -6.89 -0.65
N ALA A 141 -7.06 -6.51 -0.47
CA ALA A 141 -6.43 -6.45 0.83
C ALA A 141 -7.11 -5.42 1.74
N ILE A 142 -7.28 -4.18 1.26
CA ILE A 142 -7.88 -3.10 2.05
C ILE A 142 -9.31 -3.47 2.44
N ALA A 143 -10.12 -3.96 1.50
CA ALA A 143 -11.48 -4.42 1.80
C ALA A 143 -11.49 -5.54 2.85
N ALA A 144 -10.59 -6.53 2.74
CA ALA A 144 -10.46 -7.58 3.74
C ALA A 144 -10.02 -7.05 5.12
N MET A 145 -9.12 -6.07 5.16
CA MET A 145 -8.72 -5.39 6.41
C MET A 145 -9.89 -4.64 7.03
N GLN A 146 -10.72 -3.95 6.23
CA GLN A 146 -11.92 -3.27 6.71
C GLN A 146 -12.93 -4.28 7.28
N THR A 147 -13.12 -5.44 6.64
CA THR A 147 -13.99 -6.50 7.16
C THR A 147 -13.46 -7.13 8.44
N LEU A 148 -12.15 -7.26 8.60
CA LEU A 148 -11.56 -7.89 9.78
C LEU A 148 -11.43 -6.93 10.97
N TRP A 149 -11.08 -5.67 10.72
CA TRP A 149 -10.60 -4.73 11.74
C TRP A 149 -11.12 -3.29 11.57
N GLY A 150 -11.95 -3.03 10.57
CA GLY A 150 -12.45 -1.70 10.24
C GLY A 150 -13.96 -1.59 10.38
N ASP A 151 -14.55 -0.75 9.53
CA ASP A 151 -15.97 -0.34 9.61
C ASP A 151 -16.90 -1.11 8.66
N PHE A 152 -16.42 -2.16 8.00
CA PHE A 152 -17.28 -3.08 7.23
C PHE A 152 -17.96 -4.13 8.13
N ALA A 153 -17.54 -4.25 9.38
CA ALA A 153 -18.06 -5.20 10.37
C ALA A 153 -19.02 -4.56 11.38
#